data_AF-A0A7S2HQW9-F1
#
_entry.id   AF-A0A7S2HQW9-F1
#
_cell.length_a   1.000
_cell.length_b   1.000
_cell.length_c   1.000
_cell.angle_alpha   90.00
_cell.angle_beta   90.00
_cell.angle_gamma   90.00
#
_symmetry.space_group_name_H-M   'P 1'
#
loop_
_entity.id
_entity.type
_entity.pdbx_description
1 polymer ?
#
loop_
_entity_poly.entity_id
_entity_poly.type
_entity_poly.pdbx_seq_one_letter_code
_entity_poly.pdbx_strand_id
1 'polypeptide(L)'
;ASKDDTRDPTIENWNTGLASLLLWSVLRIKPSVDNIWTGDDQPDCNGGICVQLNTEFDTTRALLSAGVYGPSDAVGLENFTIIEKACRADGALLHPDTPSLPLDSTFLRSFDDLAEYHVWHSSTSVPFSADKEWALPMSG
;
A
#
# COMPACT_ATOMS: atom_id res chain seq x y z
N ALA A 1 -2.15 1.67 12.53
CA ALA A 1 -2.66 3.01 12.18
C ALA A 1 -3.36 2.88 10.83
N SER A 2 -4.43 3.64 10.61
CA SER A 2 -5.14 3.70 9.33
C SER A 2 -4.97 5.07 8.69
N LYS A 3 -4.81 5.09 7.36
CA LYS A 3 -5.07 6.29 6.57
C LYS A 3 -6.59 6.49 6.50
N ASP A 4 -7.00 7.74 6.62
CA ASP A 4 -8.36 8.23 6.43
C ASP A 4 -8.28 9.29 5.32
N ASP A 5 -9.05 9.12 4.24
CA ASP A 5 -9.06 10.02 3.06
C ASP A 5 -9.62 11.42 3.38
N THR A 6 -10.04 11.69 4.61
CA THR A 6 -10.48 13.03 5.05
C THR A 6 -9.34 14.02 5.33
N ARG A 7 -8.08 13.59 5.32
CA ARG A 7 -6.91 14.48 5.51
C ARG A 7 -6.25 14.86 4.20
N ASP A 8 -5.74 16.09 4.15
CA ASP A 8 -5.00 16.66 3.02
C ASP A 8 -4.05 15.62 2.36
N PRO A 9 -4.28 15.25 1.08
CA PRO A 9 -3.50 14.22 0.39
C PRO A 9 -2.02 14.58 0.26
N THR A 10 -1.63 15.82 0.57
CA THR A 10 -0.25 16.31 0.51
C THR A 10 0.53 16.17 1.82
N ILE A 11 -0.12 15.85 2.96
CA ILE A 11 0.53 15.86 4.28
C ILE A 11 0.62 14.45 4.85
N GLU A 12 1.81 13.84 4.80
CA GLU A 12 2.21 12.60 5.52
C GLU A 12 1.22 11.42 5.49
N ASN A 13 0.20 11.47 4.63
CA ASN A 13 -0.86 10.49 4.60
C ASN A 13 -0.33 9.11 4.27
N TRP A 14 0.85 9.04 3.64
CA TRP A 14 1.63 7.86 3.29
C TRP A 14 2.29 7.14 4.49
N ASN A 15 2.44 7.81 5.64
CA ASN A 15 3.14 7.24 6.78
C ASN A 15 2.18 6.38 7.62
N THR A 16 2.31 5.05 7.52
CA THR A 16 1.52 4.12 8.33
C THR A 16 1.97 4.12 9.80
N GLY A 17 3.01 4.89 10.17
CA GLY A 17 3.39 5.26 11.54
C GLY A 17 4.03 4.16 12.38
N LEU A 18 4.88 4.55 13.34
CA LEU A 18 5.56 3.64 14.27
C LEU A 18 4.59 2.80 15.14
N ALA A 19 3.38 3.30 15.38
CA ALA A 19 2.36 2.54 16.10
C ALA A 19 2.02 1.22 15.38
N SER A 20 2.06 1.22 14.04
CA SER A 20 1.82 0.03 13.22
C SER A 20 2.89 -1.04 13.40
N LEU A 21 4.15 -0.64 13.60
CA LEU A 21 5.24 -1.54 13.95
C LEU A 21 4.96 -2.27 15.26
N LEU A 22 4.55 -1.54 16.30
CA LEU A 22 4.27 -2.12 17.61
C LEU A 22 3.05 -3.07 17.57
N LEU A 23 1.97 -2.64 16.91
CA LEU A 23 0.76 -3.45 16.77
C LEU A 23 1.03 -4.75 16.01
N TRP A 24 1.78 -4.68 14.90
CA TRP A 24 2.18 -5.88 14.17
C TRP A 24 3.11 -6.77 15.00
N SER A 25 4.14 -6.20 15.62
CA SER A 25 5.20 -6.97 16.30
C SER A 25 4.70 -7.71 17.53
N VAL A 26 3.75 -7.12 18.27
CA VAL A 26 3.22 -7.68 19.52
C VAL A 26 1.94 -8.47 19.29
N LEU A 27 1.01 -7.91 18.51
CA LEU A 27 -0.35 -8.44 18.40
C LEU A 27 -0.63 -9.10 17.04
N ARG A 28 0.30 -9.01 16.08
CA ARG A 28 0.10 -9.46 14.68
C ARG A 28 -1.11 -8.80 14.00
N ILE A 29 -1.46 -7.60 14.44
CA ILE A 29 -2.49 -6.79 13.79
C ILE A 29 -1.87 -6.13 12.57
N LYS A 30 -2.41 -6.43 11.39
CA LYS A 30 -1.96 -5.84 10.13
C LYS A 30 -2.49 -4.40 10.00
N PRO A 31 -1.66 -3.41 9.68
CA PRO A 31 -2.11 -2.05 9.43
C PRO A 31 -3.03 -2.02 8.21
N SER A 32 -4.18 -1.36 8.32
CA SER A 32 -5.12 -1.21 7.21
C SER A 32 -5.06 0.19 6.63
N VAL A 33 -5.43 0.31 5.37
CA VAL A 33 -5.79 1.58 4.73
C VAL A 33 -7.30 1.50 4.49
N ASP A 34 -8.08 2.54 4.78
CA ASP A 34 -9.54 2.44 4.65
C ASP A 34 -9.95 2.23 3.18
N ASN A 35 -9.96 3.33 2.44
CA ASN A 35 -10.18 3.37 1.02
C ASN A 35 -9.02 4.05 0.31
N ILE A 36 -8.96 3.80 -0.99
CA ILE A 36 -8.04 4.45 -1.92
C ILE A 36 -8.82 4.87 -3.16
N TRP A 37 -8.42 5.98 -3.78
CA TRP A 37 -8.78 6.26 -5.17
C TRP A 37 -7.69 5.74 -6.10
N THR A 38 -8.15 5.18 -7.21
CA THR A 38 -7.31 4.70 -8.31
C THR A 38 -7.32 5.68 -9.48
N GLY A 39 -8.37 6.49 -9.62
CA GLY A 39 -8.45 7.66 -10.50
C GLY A 39 -8.09 8.96 -9.76
N ASP A 40 -7.38 9.85 -10.45
CA ASP A 40 -6.85 11.07 -9.84
C ASP A 40 -7.91 12.15 -9.56
N ASP A 41 -9.01 12.18 -10.33
CA ASP A 41 -10.08 13.19 -10.23
C ASP A 41 -11.44 12.51 -10.00
N GLN A 42 -12.12 12.90 -8.93
CA GLN A 42 -13.39 12.34 -8.47
C GLN A 42 -14.45 13.47 -8.37
N PRO A 43 -14.95 14.00 -9.50
CA PRO A 43 -15.98 15.04 -9.49
C PRO A 43 -17.16 14.67 -8.60
N ASP A 44 -17.70 15.67 -7.91
CA ASP A 44 -18.81 15.54 -6.96
C ASP A 44 -18.50 14.68 -5.72
N CYS A 45 -17.22 14.51 -5.36
CA CYS A 45 -16.85 13.88 -4.10
C CYS A 45 -17.46 14.64 -2.90
N ASN A 46 -18.07 13.90 -1.97
CA ASN A 46 -18.66 14.47 -0.76
C ASN A 46 -17.57 14.64 0.31
N GLY A 47 -17.06 15.85 0.50
CA GLY A 47 -16.28 16.17 1.72
C GLY A 47 -14.95 16.89 1.59
N GLY A 48 -14.53 17.37 0.41
CA GLY A 48 -13.33 18.21 0.33
C GLY A 48 -12.59 18.17 -1.00
N ILE A 49 -11.30 17.86 -0.96
CA ILE A 49 -10.40 17.83 -2.12
C ILE A 49 -10.73 16.58 -2.94
N CYS A 50 -11.35 16.78 -4.11
CA CYS A 50 -11.74 15.71 -5.03
C CYS A 50 -10.63 15.26 -5.97
N VAL A 51 -9.38 15.57 -5.63
CA VAL A 51 -8.22 15.21 -6.42
C VAL A 51 -7.24 14.47 -5.52
N GLN A 52 -6.88 13.25 -5.92
CA GLN A 52 -5.83 12.48 -5.28
C GLN A 52 -4.62 12.41 -6.19
N LEU A 53 -3.48 12.92 -5.71
CA LEU A 53 -2.22 12.83 -6.43
C LEU A 53 -1.55 11.47 -6.14
N ASN A 54 -0.88 10.91 -7.15
CA ASN A 54 -0.10 9.68 -7.05
C ASN A 54 -0.93 8.46 -6.59
N THR A 55 -2.08 8.24 -7.21
CA THR A 55 -2.98 7.09 -6.97
C THR A 55 -2.27 5.72 -7.06
N GLU A 56 -1.30 5.58 -7.98
CA GLU A 56 -0.45 4.38 -8.05
C GLU A 56 0.37 4.15 -6.77
N PHE A 57 0.95 5.21 -6.21
CA PHE A 57 1.76 5.13 -5.00
C PHE A 57 0.88 4.77 -3.79
N ASP A 58 -0.29 5.39 -3.67
CA ASP A 58 -1.22 5.11 -2.57
C ASP A 58 -1.78 3.68 -2.65
N THR A 59 -2.09 3.20 -3.86
CA THR A 59 -2.47 1.80 -4.08
C THR A 59 -1.35 0.85 -3.68
N THR A 60 -0.12 1.13 -4.12
CA THR A 60 1.06 0.31 -3.79
C THR A 60 1.28 0.26 -2.28
N ARG A 61 1.12 1.39 -1.60
CA ARG A 61 1.21 1.46 -0.14
C ARG A 61 0.11 0.67 0.54
N ALA A 62 -1.15 0.82 0.11
CA ALA A 62 -2.28 0.10 0.68
C ALA A 62 -2.08 -1.41 0.57
N LEU A 63 -1.64 -1.89 -0.60
CA LEU A 63 -1.22 -3.27 -0.82
C LEU A 63 -0.14 -3.71 0.16
N LEU A 64 0.93 -2.92 0.29
CA LEU A 64 2.07 -3.20 1.17
C LEU A 64 1.73 -3.11 2.67
N SER A 65 0.62 -2.48 3.05
CA SER A 65 0.15 -2.45 4.45
C SER A 65 -0.29 -3.83 4.95
N ALA A 66 -0.60 -4.76 4.04
CA ALA A 66 -1.11 -6.11 4.31
C ALA A 66 -2.44 -6.20 5.07
N GLY A 67 -2.97 -5.09 5.58
CA GLY A 67 -4.33 -5.03 6.12
C GLY A 67 -5.36 -4.80 5.02
N VAL A 68 -6.61 -4.72 5.43
CA VAL A 68 -7.74 -4.45 4.52
C VAL A 68 -7.55 -3.07 3.87
N TYR A 69 -7.92 -2.97 2.60
CA TYR A 69 -8.17 -1.73 1.86
C TYR A 69 -9.17 -2.00 0.74
N GLY A 70 -9.74 -0.95 0.13
CA GLY A 70 -10.62 -1.10 -1.03
C GLY A 70 -10.57 0.10 -1.98
N PRO A 71 -10.60 -0.12 -3.31
CA PRO A 71 -10.90 0.94 -4.25
C PRO A 71 -12.27 1.53 -3.95
N SER A 72 -12.36 2.85 -3.87
CA SER A 72 -13.59 3.59 -3.55
C SER A 72 -13.81 4.77 -4.49
N ASP A 73 -13.31 4.67 -5.72
CA ASP A 73 -13.60 5.59 -6.80
C ASP A 73 -15.12 5.71 -7.03
N ALA A 74 -15.55 6.86 -7.55
CA ALA A 74 -16.90 7.00 -8.06
C ALA A 74 -17.10 6.05 -9.25
N VAL A 75 -18.34 5.59 -9.41
CA VAL A 75 -18.70 4.63 -10.47
C VAL A 75 -18.33 5.17 -11.84
N GLY A 76 -17.49 4.45 -12.57
CA GLY A 76 -17.01 4.80 -13.91
C GLY A 76 -15.73 5.64 -13.93
N LEU A 77 -15.17 5.97 -12.76
CA LEU A 77 -13.89 6.69 -12.62
C LEU A 77 -12.76 5.80 -12.11
N GLU A 78 -12.99 4.48 -12.00
CA GLU A 78 -11.99 3.51 -11.60
C GLU A 78 -10.85 3.43 -12.64
N ASN A 79 -9.60 3.36 -12.17
CA ASN A 79 -8.47 3.01 -13.02
C ASN A 79 -8.24 1.49 -12.99
N PHE A 80 -8.84 0.78 -13.94
CA PHE A 80 -8.73 -0.68 -14.04
C PHE A 80 -7.29 -1.19 -14.11
N THR A 81 -6.38 -0.44 -14.74
CA THR A 81 -4.97 -0.88 -14.85
C THR A 81 -4.30 -0.95 -13.47
N ILE A 82 -4.65 -0.03 -12.57
CA ILE A 82 -4.13 -0.02 -11.19
C ILE A 82 -4.79 -1.13 -10.38
N ILE A 83 -6.11 -1.30 -10.52
CA ILE A 83 -6.87 -2.34 -9.80
C ILE A 83 -6.36 -3.74 -10.19
N GLU A 84 -6.18 -4.02 -11.48
CA GLU A 84 -5.69 -5.32 -11.97
C GLU A 84 -4.28 -5.66 -11.49
N LYS A 85 -3.44 -4.65 -11.21
CA LYS A 85 -2.12 -4.86 -10.59
C LYS A 85 -2.20 -5.12 -9.08
N ALA A 86 -3.29 -4.71 -8.44
CA ALA A 86 -3.51 -4.80 -7.01
C ALA A 86 -4.36 -6.01 -6.59
N CYS A 87 -4.98 -6.71 -7.55
CA CYS A 87 -5.81 -7.88 -7.29
C CYS A 87 -5.48 -9.05 -8.23
N ARG A 88 -5.89 -10.25 -7.82
CA ARG A 88 -5.92 -11.43 -8.68
C ARG A 88 -7.16 -11.42 -9.56
N ALA A 89 -7.13 -12.24 -10.61
CA ALA A 89 -8.27 -12.42 -11.53
C ALA A 89 -9.57 -12.91 -10.85
N ASP A 90 -9.51 -13.47 -9.64
CA ASP A 90 -10.67 -13.87 -8.83
C ASP A 90 -11.19 -12.74 -7.92
N GLY A 91 -10.65 -11.52 -8.04
CA GLY A 91 -11.03 -10.36 -7.24
C GLY A 91 -10.39 -10.32 -5.85
N ALA A 92 -9.52 -11.29 -5.51
CA ALA A 92 -8.79 -11.25 -4.25
C ALA A 92 -7.70 -10.18 -4.29
N LEU A 93 -7.73 -9.23 -3.36
CA LEU A 93 -6.67 -8.24 -3.21
C LEU A 93 -5.35 -8.92 -2.85
N LEU A 94 -4.27 -8.43 -3.45
CA LEU A 94 -2.93 -8.89 -3.15
C LEU A 94 -2.49 -8.29 -1.81
N HIS A 95 -1.92 -9.15 -0.96
CA HIS A 95 -1.30 -8.72 0.29
C HIS A 95 0.00 -9.51 0.50
N PRO A 96 1.05 -8.88 1.04
CA PRO A 96 2.20 -9.62 1.53
C PRO A 96 1.87 -10.34 2.85
N ASP A 97 2.73 -11.29 3.21
CA ASP A 97 2.60 -12.01 4.49
C ASP A 97 2.86 -11.06 5.66
N THR A 98 3.89 -10.24 5.52
CA THR A 98 4.28 -9.23 6.51
C THR A 98 3.99 -7.82 5.97
N PRO A 99 3.41 -6.93 6.80
CA PRO A 99 3.22 -5.55 6.38
C PRO A 99 4.57 -4.86 6.15
N SER A 100 4.58 -3.86 5.27
CA SER A 100 5.74 -2.99 5.07
C SER A 100 5.98 -2.16 6.32
N LEU A 101 7.14 -2.38 6.94
CA LEU A 101 7.50 -1.79 8.23
C LEU A 101 8.90 -1.18 8.16
N PRO A 102 9.17 -0.15 8.99
CA PRO A 102 10.48 0.49 9.02
C PRO A 102 11.54 -0.49 9.50
N LEU A 103 12.67 -0.51 8.81
CA LEU A 103 13.89 -1.23 9.20
C LEU A 103 14.69 -0.45 10.24
N ASP A 104 15.60 -1.13 10.95
CA ASP A 104 16.55 -0.50 11.87
C ASP A 104 17.34 0.65 11.23
N SER A 105 17.63 0.54 9.93
CA SER A 105 18.30 1.59 9.15
C SER A 105 17.50 2.89 9.05
N THR A 106 16.17 2.85 9.14
CA THR A 106 15.32 4.05 9.29
C THR A 106 15.72 4.79 10.55
N PHE A 107 15.77 4.09 11.68
CA PHE A 107 16.08 4.72 12.97
C PHE A 107 17.53 5.17 13.05
N LEU A 108 18.48 4.32 12.66
CA LEU A 108 19.91 4.65 12.72
C LEU A 108 20.27 5.89 11.90
N ARG A 109 19.58 6.12 10.77
CA ARG A 109 19.82 7.29 9.91
C ARG A 109 19.11 8.54 10.41
N SER A 110 17.87 8.42 10.90
CA SER A 110 17.08 9.58 11.33
C SER A 110 17.60 10.27 12.60
N PHE A 111 18.57 9.68 13.31
CA PHE A 111 19.19 10.31 14.50
C PHE A 111 20.43 11.16 14.21
N ASP A 112 20.98 11.13 12.99
CA ASP A 112 22.31 11.72 12.69
C ASP A 112 22.25 13.16 12.13
N ASP A 113 21.17 13.56 11.45
CA ASP A 113 21.17 14.76 10.61
C ASP A 113 19.84 15.57 10.58
N LEU A 114 18.93 15.34 11.54
CA LEU A 114 17.58 15.95 11.60
C LEU A 114 16.72 15.71 10.34
N ALA A 115 17.18 14.88 9.40
CA ALA A 115 16.44 14.47 8.22
C ALA A 115 15.67 13.17 8.53
N GLU A 116 14.42 13.10 8.08
CA GLU A 116 13.63 11.88 8.22
C GLU A 116 13.96 10.92 7.07
N TYR A 117 14.51 9.76 7.39
CA TYR A 117 14.76 8.70 6.40
C TYR A 117 13.74 7.58 6.54
N HIS A 118 13.42 6.99 5.40
CA HIS A 118 12.36 6.00 5.28
C HIS A 118 12.87 4.78 4.53
N VAL A 119 13.22 3.74 5.27
CA VAL A 119 13.62 2.44 4.73
C VAL A 119 12.68 1.38 5.26
N TRP A 120 11.90 0.80 4.34
CA TRP A 120 10.81 -0.12 4.67
C TRP A 120 11.06 -1.48 4.04
N HIS A 121 10.49 -2.53 4.65
CA HIS A 121 10.56 -3.89 4.14
C HIS A 121 9.26 -4.64 4.37
N SER A 122 8.87 -5.45 3.39
CA SER A 122 7.78 -6.42 3.45
C SER A 122 8.24 -7.73 2.83
N SER A 123 7.60 -8.84 3.18
CA SER A 123 7.90 -10.16 2.63
C SER A 123 6.64 -10.94 2.27
N THR A 124 6.79 -11.78 1.24
CA THR A 124 5.78 -12.74 0.78
C THR A 124 6.46 -14.08 0.56
N SER A 125 5.86 -15.14 1.08
CA SER A 125 6.30 -16.52 0.93
C SER A 125 5.50 -17.14 -0.19
N VAL A 126 6.17 -17.50 -1.27
CA VAL A 126 5.57 -18.26 -2.36
C VAL A 126 5.92 -19.73 -2.17
N PRO A 127 4.92 -20.64 -2.04
CA PRO A 127 5.20 -22.06 -1.97
C PRO A 127 5.87 -22.50 -3.28
N PHE A 128 6.98 -23.21 -3.16
CA PHE A 128 7.63 -23.82 -4.31
C PHE A 128 6.69 -24.86 -4.93
N SER A 129 6.31 -24.65 -6.20
CA SER A 129 5.55 -25.63 -6.98
C SER A 129 6.44 -26.09 -8.13
N ALA A 130 6.81 -27.37 -8.11
CA ALA A 130 7.56 -28.00 -9.21
C ALA A 130 6.75 -28.09 -10.51
N ASP A 131 5.43 -27.90 -10.44
CA ASP A 131 4.49 -28.13 -11.53
C ASP A 131 4.16 -26.86 -12.33
N LYS A 132 4.77 -25.72 -12.00
CA LYS A 132 4.61 -24.46 -12.73
C LYS A 132 5.95 -24.02 -13.28
N GLU A 133 6.22 -24.44 -14.52
CA GLU A 133 7.26 -23.85 -15.37
C GLU A 133 6.98 -22.35 -15.53
N TRP A 134 7.56 -21.52 -14.68
CA TRP A 134 7.81 -20.13 -15.01
C TRP A 134 9.04 -20.08 -15.93
N ALA A 135 8.98 -20.76 -17.06
CA ALA A 135 9.99 -20.61 -18.10
C ALA A 135 9.90 -19.18 -18.62
N LEU A 136 10.73 -18.27 -18.10
CA LEU A 136 11.12 -17.09 -18.84
C LEU A 136 11.69 -17.61 -20.19
N PRO A 137 11.15 -17.21 -21.34
CA PRO A 137 11.80 -17.55 -22.61
C PRO A 137 13.15 -16.85 -22.62
N MET A 138 14.21 -17.61 -22.34
CA MET A 138 15.57 -17.19 -22.66
C MET A 138 15.67 -17.21 -24.18
N SER A 139 15.48 -16.04 -24.80
CA SER A 139 15.73 -15.82 -26.22
C SER A 139 17.21 -16.08 -26.51
N GLY A 140 17.48 -17.12 -27.30
CA GLY A 140 18.77 -17.33 -27.97
C GLY A 140 18.89 -16.54 -29.26
#